data_AF-A0A1H7V8W9-F1
#
_entry.id   AF-A0A1H7V8W9-F1
#
_cell.length_a   1.000
_cell.length_b   1.000
_cell.length_c   1.000
_cell.angle_alpha   90.00
_cell.angle_beta   90.00
_cell.angle_gamma   90.00
#
_symmetry.space_group_name_H-M   'P 1'
#
loop_
_entity.id
_entity.type
_entity.pdbx_description
1 polymer ?
#
loop_
_entity_poly.entity_id
_entity_poly.type
_entity_poly.pdbx_seq_one_letter_code
_entity_poly.pdbx_strand_id
1 'polypeptide(L)'
;MSAELDFTKVNFGHMELAQADLVKIMGLFEKATSDLMTQLEQDLRGRWEGPEGAEGFFRKHQKDWDEAAAKMRGQLDELQKAIQIANENYRAAERRNTAIWMDAR
;
A
#
# COMPACT_ATOMS: atom_id res chain seq x y z
N MET A 1 -5.50 -6.75 -32.93
CA MET A 1 -4.82 -7.24 -31.71
C MET A 1 -3.94 -6.19 -31.03
N SER A 2 -3.25 -5.28 -31.73
CA SER A 2 -2.32 -4.33 -31.08
C SER A 2 -2.95 -3.37 -30.06
N ALA A 3 -4.15 -2.83 -30.35
CA ALA A 3 -4.80 -1.86 -29.45
C ALA A 3 -5.25 -2.44 -28.09
N GLU A 4 -5.65 -3.71 -28.05
CA GLU A 4 -6.07 -4.41 -26.82
C GLU A 4 -4.87 -4.74 -25.91
N LEU A 5 -3.71 -5.03 -26.53
CA LEU A 5 -2.45 -5.22 -25.82
C LEU A 5 -1.95 -3.91 -25.20
N ASP A 6 -2.03 -2.79 -25.95
CA ASP A 6 -1.66 -1.47 -25.45
C ASP A 6 -2.55 -1.05 -24.28
N PHE A 7 -3.87 -1.25 -24.38
CA PHE A 7 -4.80 -0.95 -23.29
C PHE A 7 -4.50 -1.76 -22.02
N THR A 8 -4.20 -3.05 -22.17
CA THR A 8 -3.86 -3.93 -21.03
C THR A 8 -2.54 -3.51 -20.37
N LYS A 9 -1.50 -3.20 -21.15
CA LYS A 9 -0.21 -2.69 -20.63
C LYS A 9 -0.37 -1.36 -19.90
N VAL A 10 -1.15 -0.42 -20.46
CA VAL A 10 -1.45 0.87 -19.83
C VAL A 10 -2.18 0.68 -18.50
N ASN A 11 -3.16 -0.24 -18.44
CA ASN A 11 -3.87 -0.53 -17.20
C ASN A 11 -2.94 -1.09 -16.10
N PHE A 12 -1.99 -1.98 -16.45
CA PHE A 12 -0.99 -2.44 -15.48
C PHE A 12 -0.08 -1.32 -14.98
N GLY A 13 0.38 -0.43 -15.89
CA GLY A 13 1.15 0.74 -15.49
C GLY A 13 0.39 1.65 -14.52
N HIS A 14 -0.91 1.87 -14.75
CA HIS A 14 -1.75 2.63 -13.82
C HIS A 14 -1.92 1.92 -12.47
N MET A 15 -2.03 0.59 -12.44
CA MET A 15 -2.11 -0.18 -11.19
C MET A 15 -0.81 -0.09 -10.37
N GLU A 16 0.35 -0.18 -11.02
CA GLU A 16 1.66 0.00 -10.36
C GLU A 16 1.81 1.42 -9.78
N LEU A 17 1.38 2.45 -10.51
CA LEU A 17 1.38 3.83 -10.01
C LEU A 17 0.46 4.01 -8.81
N ALA A 18 -0.78 3.51 -8.90
CA ALA A 18 -1.75 3.58 -7.79
C ALA A 18 -1.21 2.86 -6.54
N GLN A 19 -0.52 1.74 -6.71
CA GLN A 19 0.13 1.03 -5.61
C GLN A 19 1.21 1.90 -4.94
N ALA A 20 2.09 2.52 -5.73
CA ALA A 20 3.13 3.40 -5.21
C ALA A 20 2.55 4.59 -4.43
N ASP A 21 1.45 5.17 -4.93
CA ASP A 21 0.73 6.24 -4.24
C ASP A 21 0.14 5.77 -2.91
N LEU A 22 -0.44 4.57 -2.86
CA LEU A 22 -0.97 4.01 -1.61
C LEU A 22 0.12 3.74 -0.57
N VAL A 23 1.29 3.23 -1.00
CA VAL A 23 2.45 3.07 -0.11
C VAL A 23 2.89 4.42 0.46
N LYS A 24 2.92 5.47 -0.37
CA LYS A 24 3.25 6.83 0.08
C LYS A 24 2.21 7.36 1.08
N ILE A 25 0.92 7.21 0.79
CA ILE A 25 -0.17 7.63 1.69
C ILE A 25 -0.06 6.93 3.03
N MET A 26 0.26 5.64 3.04
CA MET A 26 0.46 4.88 4.27
C MET A 26 1.64 5.37 5.09
N GLY A 27 2.78 5.68 4.44
CA GLY A 27 3.91 6.31 5.13
C GLY A 27 3.57 7.68 5.73
N LEU A 28 2.73 8.47 5.04
CA LEU A 28 2.22 9.73 5.57
C LEU A 28 1.28 9.53 6.77
N PHE A 29 0.43 8.51 6.73
CA PHE A 29 -0.47 8.15 7.83
C PHE A 29 0.32 7.79 9.09
N GLU A 30 1.28 6.88 8.98
CA GLU A 30 2.13 6.45 10.10
C GLU A 30 2.94 7.60 10.69
N LYS A 31 3.47 8.48 9.83
CA LYS A 31 4.16 9.68 10.28
C LYS A 31 3.22 10.61 11.04
N ALA A 32 2.02 10.87 10.51
CA ALA A 32 1.06 11.76 11.12
C ALA A 32 0.60 11.27 12.51
N THR A 33 0.39 9.96 12.66
CA THR A 33 0.00 9.38 13.96
C THR A 33 1.15 9.41 14.97
N SER A 34 2.39 9.18 14.54
CA SER A 34 3.58 9.32 15.38
C SER A 34 3.81 10.77 15.81
N ASP A 35 3.69 11.72 14.87
CA ASP A 35 3.82 13.15 15.14
C ASP A 35 2.75 13.62 16.14
N LEU A 36 1.50 13.14 15.97
CA LEU A 36 0.40 13.42 16.90
C LEU A 36 0.74 12.97 18.34
N MET A 37 1.29 11.77 18.51
CA MET A 37 1.68 11.27 19.84
C MET A 37 2.75 12.15 20.49
N THR A 38 3.76 12.54 19.70
CA THR A 38 4.84 13.41 20.18
C THR A 38 4.30 14.79 20.56
N GLN A 39 3.37 15.33 19.77
CA GLN A 39 2.76 16.63 20.03
C GLN A 39 1.87 16.59 21.27
N LEU A 40 1.08 15.53 21.47
CA LEU A 40 0.26 15.36 22.68
C LEU A 40 1.11 15.26 23.95
N GLU A 41 2.24 14.55 23.90
CA GLU A 41 3.17 14.46 25.03
C GLU A 41 3.75 15.85 25.40
N GLN A 42 4.08 16.66 24.39
CA GLN A 42 4.57 18.03 24.59
C GLN A 42 3.48 18.96 25.14
N ASP A 43 2.28 18.94 24.53
CA ASP A 43 1.17 19.83 24.90
C ASP A 43 0.61 19.51 26.29
N LEU A 44 0.67 18.24 26.69
CA LEU A 44 0.18 17.76 27.99
C LEU A 44 1.30 17.59 29.02
N ARG A 45 2.46 18.22 28.83
CA ARG A 45 3.59 18.10 29.76
C ARG A 45 3.15 18.43 31.20
N GLY A 46 3.36 17.49 32.11
CA GLY A 46 2.92 17.57 33.52
C GLY A 46 1.54 16.97 33.81
N ARG A 47 0.75 16.65 32.77
CA ARG A 47 -0.50 15.86 32.83
C ARG A 47 -0.48 14.64 31.90
N TRP A 48 0.63 14.41 31.22
CA TRP A 48 0.84 13.24 30.37
C TRP A 48 0.93 11.96 31.20
N GLU A 49 1.83 11.96 32.19
CA GLU A 49 2.07 10.85 33.10
C GLU A 49 1.28 11.01 34.41
N GLY A 50 1.17 9.91 35.17
CA GLY A 50 0.55 9.87 36.49
C GLY A 50 -0.79 9.13 36.54
N PRO A 51 -1.39 8.98 37.74
CA PRO A 51 -2.60 8.17 37.94
C PRO A 51 -3.82 8.67 37.13
N GLU A 52 -3.86 9.97 36.84
CA GLU A 52 -4.87 10.63 36.01
C GLU A 52 -4.28 11.16 34.69
N GLY A 53 -3.11 10.64 34.32
CA GLY A 53 -2.37 11.06 33.14
C GLY A 53 -3.06 10.62 31.84
N ALA A 54 -2.88 11.42 30.79
CA ALA A 54 -3.48 11.15 29.49
C ALA A 54 -2.79 10.01 28.70
N GLU A 55 -1.58 9.60 29.09
CA GLU A 55 -0.75 8.63 28.36
C GLU A 55 -1.51 7.32 28.07
N GLY A 56 -2.12 6.71 29.09
CA GLY A 56 -2.79 5.42 28.94
C GLY A 56 -3.95 5.47 27.94
N PHE A 57 -4.69 6.59 27.91
CA PHE A 57 -5.78 6.81 26.96
C PHE A 57 -5.24 6.88 25.53
N PHE A 58 -4.21 7.70 25.28
CA PHE A 58 -3.68 7.88 23.93
C PHE A 58 -2.88 6.67 23.44
N ARG A 59 -2.12 5.98 24.29
CA ARG A 59 -1.43 4.73 23.91
C ARG A 59 -2.39 3.62 23.52
N LYS A 60 -3.57 3.56 24.13
CA LYS A 60 -4.62 2.62 23.70
C LYS A 60 -5.07 2.90 22.26
N HIS A 61 -5.31 4.17 21.94
CA HIS A 61 -5.70 4.55 20.58
C HIS A 61 -4.55 4.40 19.59
N GLN A 62 -3.32 4.68 19.99
CA GLN A 62 -2.12 4.44 19.17
C GLN A 62 -2.09 2.99 18.67
N LYS A 63 -2.38 2.03 19.55
CA LYS A 63 -2.47 0.62 19.17
C LYS A 63 -3.52 0.37 18.09
N ASP A 64 -4.70 0.98 18.18
CA ASP A 64 -5.76 0.82 17.17
C ASP A 64 -5.29 1.35 15.79
N TRP A 65 -4.54 2.44 15.77
CA TRP A 65 -4.00 3.03 14.55
C TRP A 65 -2.87 2.18 13.96
N ASP A 66 -2.00 1.64 14.82
CA ASP A 66 -0.91 0.74 14.44
C ASP A 66 -1.46 -0.56 13.85
N GLU A 67 -2.53 -1.11 14.43
CA GLU A 67 -3.23 -2.28 13.88
C GLU A 67 -3.86 -1.99 12.52
N ALA A 68 -4.48 -0.82 12.36
CA ALA A 68 -5.02 -0.39 11.07
C ALA A 68 -3.91 -0.23 10.01
N ALA A 69 -2.78 0.38 10.37
CA ALA A 69 -1.62 0.53 9.49
C ALA A 69 -1.05 -0.84 9.08
N ALA A 70 -0.92 -1.77 10.02
CA ALA A 70 -0.45 -3.12 9.73
C ALA A 70 -1.40 -3.87 8.77
N LYS A 71 -2.71 -3.73 8.95
CA LYS A 71 -3.71 -4.31 8.04
C LYS A 71 -3.61 -3.71 6.64
N MET A 72 -3.47 -2.40 6.52
CA MET A 72 -3.29 -1.73 5.23
C MET A 72 -2.01 -2.19 4.53
N ARG A 73 -0.89 -2.33 5.25
CA ARG A 73 0.35 -2.90 4.72
C ARG A 73 0.13 -4.30 4.14
N GLY A 74 -0.53 -5.18 4.89
CA GLY A 74 -0.83 -6.53 4.43
C GLY A 74 -1.64 -6.55 3.14
N GLN A 75 -2.66 -5.70 3.03
CA GLN A 75 -3.48 -5.58 1.82
C GLN A 75 -2.69 -5.04 0.62
N LEU A 76 -1.75 -4.10 0.85
CA LEU A 76 -0.89 -3.57 -0.22
C LEU A 76 0.13 -4.60 -0.70
N ASP A 77 0.66 -5.44 0.19
CA ASP A 77 1.54 -6.55 -0.18
C ASP A 77 0.79 -7.61 -1.00
N GLU A 78 -0.46 -7.92 -0.63
CA GLU A 78 -1.32 -8.82 -1.40
C GLU A 78 -1.64 -8.25 -2.79
N LEU A 79 -1.98 -6.95 -2.85
CA LEU A 79 -2.21 -6.26 -4.12
C LEU A 79 -0.96 -6.30 -5.01
N GLN A 80 0.23 -6.09 -4.45
CA GLN A 80 1.49 -6.17 -5.19
C GLN A 80 1.67 -7.53 -5.84
N LYS A 81 1.48 -8.60 -5.07
CA LYS A 81 1.61 -9.98 -5.56
C LYS A 81 0.61 -10.25 -6.67
N ALA A 82 -0.63 -9.80 -6.52
CA ALA A 82 -1.67 -9.96 -7.54
C ALA A 82 -1.30 -9.25 -8.85
N ILE A 83 -0.78 -8.02 -8.78
CA ILE A 83 -0.31 -7.27 -9.95
C ILE A 83 0.85 -8.00 -10.64
N GLN A 84 1.82 -8.50 -9.87
CA GLN A 84 2.97 -9.24 -10.41
C GLN A 84 2.53 -10.53 -11.13
N ILE A 85 1.69 -11.34 -10.49
CA ILE A 85 1.15 -12.57 -11.09
C ILE A 85 0.38 -12.26 -12.39
N ALA A 86 -0.44 -11.21 -12.39
CA ALA A 86 -1.19 -10.80 -13.57
C ALA A 86 -0.26 -10.38 -14.73
N ASN A 87 0.82 -9.64 -14.44
CA ASN A 87 1.83 -9.23 -15.41
C ASN A 87 2.59 -10.44 -15.98
N GLU A 88 3.01 -11.39 -15.13
CA GLU A 88 3.68 -12.63 -15.56
C GLU A 88 2.80 -13.48 -16.47
N ASN A 89 1.54 -13.71 -16.08
CA ASN A 89 0.56 -14.45 -16.86
C ASN A 89 0.32 -13.80 -18.21
N TYR A 90 0.20 -12.48 -18.25
CA TYR A 90 0.05 -11.72 -19.48
C TYR A 90 1.27 -11.86 -20.41
N ARG A 91 2.49 -11.67 -19.89
CA ARG A 91 3.73 -11.83 -20.68
C ARG A 91 3.88 -13.25 -21.21
N ALA A 92 3.48 -14.26 -20.43
CA ALA A 92 3.50 -15.65 -20.88
C ALA A 92 2.50 -15.90 -22.02
N ALA A 93 1.29 -15.34 -21.93
CA ALA A 93 0.29 -15.42 -22.99
C ALA A 93 0.76 -14.70 -24.26
N GLU A 94 1.36 -13.51 -24.14
CA GLU A 94 1.92 -12.76 -25.28
C GLU A 94 3.00 -13.56 -26.00
N ARG A 95 3.96 -14.13 -25.26
CA ARG A 95 5.02 -14.99 -25.85
C ARG A 95 4.44 -16.20 -26.58
N ARG A 96 3.46 -16.89 -25.98
CA ARG A 96 2.80 -18.04 -26.61
C ARG A 96 2.06 -17.64 -27.89
N ASN A 97 1.30 -16.55 -27.85
CA ASN A 97 0.55 -16.09 -29.01
C ASN A 97 1.51 -15.69 -30.14
N THR A 98 2.56 -14.91 -29.82
CA THR A 98 3.58 -14.51 -30.80
C THR A 98 4.28 -15.72 -31.42
N ALA A 99 4.59 -16.76 -30.64
CA ALA A 99 5.16 -18.00 -31.15
C ALA A 99 4.22 -18.71 -32.15
N ILE A 100 2.92 -18.78 -31.86
CA ILE A 100 1.91 -19.36 -32.77
C ILE A 100 1.85 -18.60 -34.10
N TRP A 101 1.88 -17.27 -34.06
CA TRP A 101 1.83 -16.44 -35.29
C TRP A 101 3.14 -16.42 -36.08
N MET A 102 4.29 -16.64 -35.43
CA MET A 102 5.58 -16.75 -36.10
C MET A 102 5.80 -18.12 -36.76
N ASP A 103 5.27 -19.19 -36.18
CA ASP A 103 5.39 -20.57 -36.71
C ASP A 103 4.38 -20.85 -37.83
N ALA A 104 3.34 -20.01 -37.97
CA ALA A 104 2.32 -20.09 -39.01
C ALA A 104 2.70 -19.38 -40.33
N ARG A 105 3.99 -19.03 -40.52
CA ARG A 105 4.52 -18.37 -41.73
C ARG A 105 5.65 -19.17 -42.34
#